data_AF-A0A930EX66-F1
#
_entry.id   AF-A0A930EX66-F1
#
_cell.length_a   1.000
_cell.length_b   1.000
_cell.length_c   1.000
_cell.angle_alpha   90.00
_cell.angle_beta   90.00
_cell.angle_gamma   90.00
#
_symmetry.space_group_name_H-M   'P 1'
#
loop_
_entity.id
_entity.type
_entity.pdbx_description
1 polymer ?
#
loop_
_entity_poly.entity_id
_entity_poly.type
_entity_poly.pdbx_seq_one_letter_code
_entity_poly.pdbx_strand_id
1 'polypeptide(L)'
;VLNAAEKIADISRFYNVPLELNCGTGVRIGKKGYLDGERYAYPTREFFEIFAKKKCPIIIGLDIHNPQHFLTEENLNRALSVVDGLNLNFVQDIDLVGEAKKRKLKFY
;
A
#
# COMPACT_ATOMS: atom_id res chain seq x y z
N VAL A 1 -5.77 16.38 -4.10
CA VAL A 1 -5.16 15.07 -3.73
C VAL A 1 -4.94 14.16 -4.94
N LEU A 2 -5.88 14.07 -5.90
CA LEU A 2 -5.74 13.24 -7.13
C LEU A 2 -4.42 13.42 -7.89
N ASN A 3 -3.95 14.67 -8.08
CA ASN A 3 -2.71 14.97 -8.80
C ASN A 3 -1.46 14.28 -8.21
N ALA A 4 -1.35 14.20 -6.87
CA ALA A 4 -0.20 13.57 -6.23
C ALA A 4 -0.26 12.04 -6.36
N ALA A 5 -1.43 11.45 -6.12
CA ALA A 5 -1.62 10.00 -6.20
C ALA A 5 -1.38 9.46 -7.61
N GLU A 6 -1.86 10.16 -8.65
CA GLU A 6 -1.59 9.77 -10.04
C GLU A 6 -0.10 9.85 -10.39
N LYS A 7 0.58 10.94 -10.02
CA LYS A 7 2.03 11.08 -10.22
C LYS A 7 2.82 9.99 -9.51
N ILE A 8 2.47 9.69 -8.26
CA ILE A 8 3.11 8.63 -7.49
C ILE A 8 2.87 7.26 -8.16
N ALA A 9 1.66 7.00 -8.67
CA ALA A 9 1.34 5.77 -9.38
C ALA A 9 2.13 5.64 -10.70
N ASP A 10 2.30 6.73 -11.45
CA ASP A 10 3.11 6.75 -12.67
C ASP A 10 4.58 6.42 -12.39
N ILE A 11 5.16 7.05 -11.38
CA ILE A 11 6.53 6.76 -10.92
C ILE A 11 6.64 5.33 -10.39
N SER A 12 5.68 4.87 -9.58
CA SER A 12 5.61 3.49 -9.08
C SER A 12 5.65 2.49 -10.22
N ARG A 13 4.81 2.67 -11.26
CA ARG A 13 4.78 1.80 -12.42
C ARG A 13 6.09 1.84 -13.21
N PHE A 14 6.65 3.03 -13.45
CA PHE A 14 7.88 3.20 -14.21
C PHE A 14 9.11 2.57 -13.53
N TYR A 15 9.23 2.73 -12.21
CA TYR A 15 10.36 2.19 -11.43
C TYR A 15 10.09 0.80 -10.85
N ASN A 16 8.90 0.24 -11.12
CA ASN A 16 8.41 -1.01 -10.54
C ASN A 16 8.44 -1.01 -9.01
N VAL A 17 8.15 0.13 -8.39
CA VAL A 17 8.15 0.29 -6.92
C VAL A 17 6.77 -0.05 -6.39
N PRO A 18 6.61 -1.12 -5.59
CA PRO A 18 5.30 -1.47 -5.05
C PRO A 18 4.80 -0.44 -4.04
N LEU A 19 3.49 -0.20 -4.04
CA LEU A 19 2.81 0.47 -2.93
C LEU A 19 2.45 -0.57 -1.86
N GLU A 20 2.68 -0.21 -0.61
CA GLU A 20 2.32 -1.05 0.52
C GLU A 20 0.82 -0.95 0.84
N LEU A 21 0.14 -2.09 0.87
CA LEU A 21 -1.12 -2.28 1.59
C LEU A 21 -0.78 -2.59 3.05
N ASN A 22 -0.68 -1.54 3.85
CA ASN A 22 -0.28 -1.64 5.25
C ASN A 22 -1.45 -2.09 6.13
N CYS A 23 -1.24 -3.17 6.89
CA CYS A 23 -2.25 -3.77 7.75
C CYS A 23 -2.26 -3.21 9.17
N GLY A 24 -1.14 -2.66 9.65
CA GLY A 24 -0.88 -2.41 11.07
C GLY A 24 -0.91 -0.94 11.50
N THR A 25 0.04 -0.11 11.04
CA THR A 25 0.36 1.16 11.73
C THR A 25 -0.71 2.25 11.57
N GLY A 26 -1.49 2.21 10.49
CA GLY A 26 -2.42 3.28 10.13
C GLY A 26 -3.71 3.29 10.93
N VAL A 27 -4.00 2.17 11.59
CA VAL A 27 -5.19 1.97 12.41
C VAL A 27 -4.91 2.02 13.90
N ARG A 28 -3.67 1.75 14.33
CA ARG A 28 -3.28 1.83 15.76
C ARG A 28 -3.55 3.19 16.38
N ILE A 29 -3.39 4.24 15.59
CA ILE A 29 -3.57 5.63 16.02
C ILE A 29 -5.04 6.09 16.01
N GLY A 30 -5.96 5.17 15.72
CA GLY A 30 -7.38 5.47 15.58
C GLY A 30 -7.73 6.21 14.30
N LYS A 31 -9.01 6.49 14.12
CA LYS A 31 -9.48 7.35 13.05
C LYS A 31 -9.11 8.81 13.33
N LYS A 32 -8.94 9.58 12.26
CA LYS A 32 -8.68 11.01 12.31
C LYS A 32 -9.66 11.75 11.39
N GLY A 33 -9.90 13.02 11.69
CA GLY A 33 -10.63 13.91 10.81
C GLY A 33 -9.75 14.37 9.66
N TYR A 34 -10.21 14.13 8.44
CA TYR A 34 -9.64 14.64 7.19
C TYR A 34 -10.68 15.50 6.47
N LEU A 35 -10.25 16.22 5.42
CA LEU A 35 -11.16 17.05 4.61
C LEU A 35 -12.30 16.23 3.97
N ASP A 36 -12.08 14.93 3.76
CA ASP A 36 -13.02 13.97 3.16
C ASP A 36 -13.79 13.15 4.22
N GLY A 37 -13.63 13.46 5.50
CA GLY A 37 -14.36 12.83 6.60
C GLY A 37 -13.47 12.08 7.60
N GLU A 38 -14.11 11.29 8.47
CA GLU A 38 -13.42 10.52 9.50
C GLU A 38 -13.01 9.15 8.95
N ARG A 39 -11.70 8.89 8.95
CA ARG A 39 -11.14 7.62 8.48
C ARG A 39 -9.80 7.32 9.12
N TYR A 40 -9.30 6.11 8.93
CA TYR A 40 -7.92 5.78 9.27
C TYR A 40 -6.93 6.46 8.32
N ALA A 41 -5.68 6.58 8.75
CA ALA A 41 -4.64 7.20 7.94
C ALA A 41 -4.33 6.37 6.68
N TYR A 42 -4.33 5.05 6.81
CA TYR A 42 -4.15 4.11 5.71
C TYR A 42 -4.67 2.70 6.08
N PRO A 43 -4.98 1.86 5.09
CA PRO A 43 -5.03 2.17 3.66
C PRO A 43 -6.22 3.10 3.31
N THR A 44 -6.04 3.94 2.29
CA THR A 44 -7.07 4.87 1.77
C THR A 44 -7.50 4.40 0.38
N ARG A 45 -8.77 4.03 0.21
CA ARG A 45 -9.34 3.36 -0.98
C ARG A 45 -8.95 4.04 -2.30
N GLU A 46 -9.11 5.35 -2.35
CA GLU A 46 -8.95 6.20 -3.54
C GLU A 46 -7.53 6.07 -4.12
N PHE A 47 -6.53 5.84 -3.26
CA PHE A 47 -5.16 5.61 -3.69
C PHE A 47 -5.01 4.26 -4.41
N PHE A 48 -5.67 3.22 -3.90
CA PHE A 48 -5.65 1.89 -4.49
C PHE A 48 -6.47 1.80 -5.78
N GLU A 49 -7.53 2.61 -5.94
CA GLU A 49 -8.28 2.72 -7.20
C GLU A 49 -7.40 3.21 -8.36
N ILE A 50 -6.58 4.24 -8.10
CA ILE A 50 -5.61 4.77 -9.07
C ILE A 50 -4.56 3.70 -9.41
N PHE A 51 -4.04 3.02 -8.40
CA PHE A 51 -3.05 1.94 -8.58
C PHE A 51 -3.63 0.74 -9.34
N ALA A 52 -4.89 0.37 -9.09
CA ALA A 52 -5.60 -0.67 -9.82
C ALA A 52 -5.77 -0.29 -11.30
N LYS A 53 -6.20 0.95 -11.58
CA LYS A 53 -6.37 1.48 -12.94
C LYS A 53 -5.06 1.46 -13.73
N LYS A 54 -3.94 1.84 -13.10
CA LYS A 54 -2.61 1.90 -13.72
C LYS A 54 -1.84 0.57 -13.64
N LYS A 55 -2.42 -0.48 -13.05
CA LYS A 55 -1.79 -1.79 -12.83
C LYS A 55 -0.44 -1.69 -12.12
N CYS A 56 -0.34 -0.78 -11.16
CA CYS A 56 0.84 -0.61 -10.34
C CYS A 56 1.04 -1.82 -9.41
N PRO A 57 2.29 -2.21 -9.12
CA PRO A 57 2.57 -3.30 -8.18
C PRO A 57 2.12 -2.93 -6.75
N ILE A 58 1.55 -3.90 -6.03
CA ILE A 58 1.12 -3.78 -4.63
C ILE A 58 1.82 -4.86 -3.80
N ILE A 59 2.27 -4.52 -2.60
CA ILE A 59 2.81 -5.48 -1.63
C ILE A 59 2.02 -5.40 -0.31
N ILE A 60 1.74 -6.54 0.31
CA ILE A 60 1.09 -6.56 1.63
C ILE A 60 2.17 -6.43 2.71
N GLY A 61 1.98 -5.48 3.62
CA GLY A 61 2.84 -5.27 4.78
C GLY A 61 2.04 -5.44 6.06
N LEU A 62 2.38 -6.43 6.89
CA LEU A 62 1.67 -6.66 8.15
C LEU A 62 1.99 -5.59 9.19
N ASP A 63 3.23 -5.08 9.17
CA ASP A 63 3.70 -3.99 10.04
C ASP A 63 3.44 -4.23 11.55
N ILE A 64 3.71 -5.48 11.95
CA ILE A 64 3.40 -5.99 13.28
C ILE A 64 4.47 -5.57 14.28
N HIS A 65 3.99 -4.94 15.36
CA HIS A 65 4.80 -4.53 16.51
C HIS A 65 4.44 -5.29 17.81
N ASN A 66 3.36 -6.08 17.78
CA ASN A 66 2.95 -6.99 18.85
C ASN A 66 2.79 -8.40 18.24
N PRO A 67 3.60 -9.39 18.64
CA PRO A 67 3.53 -10.75 18.10
C PRO A 67 2.16 -11.40 18.17
N GLN A 68 1.30 -11.01 19.12
CA GLN A 68 -0.05 -11.56 19.21
C GLN A 68 -0.90 -11.22 17.98
N HIS A 69 -0.66 -10.07 17.34
CA HIS A 69 -1.39 -9.69 16.13
C HIS A 69 -0.97 -10.52 14.91
N PHE A 70 0.18 -11.21 14.96
CA PHE A 70 0.60 -12.15 13.91
C PHE A 70 -0.23 -13.43 13.92
N LEU A 71 -0.80 -13.79 15.07
CA LEU A 71 -1.60 -15.00 15.24
C LEU A 71 -3.06 -14.81 14.79
N THR A 72 -3.41 -13.62 14.28
CA THR A 72 -4.77 -13.24 13.93
C THR A 72 -4.82 -12.63 12.54
N GLU A 73 -5.90 -12.88 11.81
CA GLU A 73 -6.13 -12.30 10.48
C GLU A 73 -6.85 -10.94 10.52
N GLU A 74 -7.13 -10.39 11.70
CA GLU A 74 -7.96 -9.18 11.86
C GLU A 74 -7.41 -8.01 11.05
N ASN A 75 -6.11 -7.72 11.19
CA ASN A 75 -5.46 -6.60 10.51
C ASN A 75 -5.38 -6.81 9.00
N LEU A 76 -5.14 -8.05 8.56
CA LEU A 76 -5.09 -8.39 7.14
C LEU A 76 -6.47 -8.25 6.51
N ASN A 77 -7.48 -8.90 7.07
CA ASN A 77 -8.86 -8.87 6.57
C ASN A 77 -9.41 -7.45 6.51
N ARG A 78 -9.11 -6.62 7.51
CA ARG A 78 -9.46 -5.19 7.51
C ARG A 78 -8.76 -4.42 6.39
N ALA A 79 -7.49 -4.69 6.12
CA ALA A 79 -6.79 -4.02 5.02
C ALA A 79 -7.32 -4.47 3.65
N LEU A 80 -7.60 -5.77 3.50
CA LEU A 80 -8.17 -6.35 2.29
C LEU A 80 -9.59 -5.82 2.01
N SER A 81 -10.41 -5.61 3.03
CA SER A 81 -11.77 -5.07 2.84
C SER A 81 -11.76 -3.65 2.26
N VAL A 82 -10.72 -2.84 2.54
CA VAL A 82 -10.56 -1.52 1.91
C VAL A 82 -10.34 -1.63 0.40
N VAL A 83 -9.70 -2.69 -0.07
CA VAL A 83 -9.38 -2.87 -1.50
C VAL A 83 -10.28 -3.89 -2.21
N ASP A 84 -11.33 -4.35 -1.54
CA ASP A 84 -12.23 -5.36 -2.09
C ASP A 84 -12.86 -4.93 -3.43
N GLY A 85 -12.98 -5.87 -4.35
CA GLY A 85 -13.42 -5.64 -5.72
C GLY A 85 -12.45 -4.88 -6.63
N LEU A 86 -11.27 -4.45 -6.15
CA LEU A 86 -10.24 -3.85 -7.02
C LEU A 86 -9.39 -4.93 -7.70
N ASN A 87 -9.20 -4.80 -9.00
CA ASN A 87 -8.28 -5.65 -9.77
C ASN A 87 -6.82 -5.15 -9.61
N LEU A 88 -6.24 -5.43 -8.43
CA LEU A 88 -4.88 -5.07 -8.03
C LEU A 88 -3.83 -6.09 -8.52
N ASN A 89 -2.61 -5.59 -8.72
CA ASN A 89 -1.45 -6.40 -9.09
C ASN A 89 -0.60 -6.70 -7.84
N PHE A 90 -1.01 -7.71 -7.06
CA PHE A 90 -0.25 -8.15 -5.89
C PHE A 90 1.04 -8.85 -6.31
N VAL A 91 2.16 -8.35 -5.79
CA VAL A 91 3.48 -8.95 -5.98
C VAL A 91 3.58 -10.18 -5.07
N GLN A 92 3.83 -11.34 -5.66
CA GLN A 92 4.01 -12.60 -4.92
C GLN A 92 5.47 -12.85 -4.59
N ASP A 93 6.36 -12.64 -5.56
CA ASP A 93 7.80 -12.84 -5.41
C ASP A 93 8.54 -11.53 -5.69
N ILE A 94 9.39 -11.10 -4.76
CA ILE A 94 10.23 -9.93 -4.93
C ILE A 94 11.61 -10.13 -4.31
N ASP A 95 12.65 -10.02 -5.15
CA ASP A 95 14.02 -9.86 -4.66
C ASP A 95 14.21 -8.42 -4.18
N LEU A 96 13.87 -8.18 -2.91
CA LEU A 96 13.95 -6.84 -2.30
C LEU A 96 15.36 -6.24 -2.43
N VAL A 97 16.40 -7.05 -2.22
CA VAL A 97 17.79 -6.58 -2.22
C VAL A 97 18.25 -6.25 -3.63
N GLY A 98 18.00 -7.15 -4.59
CA GLY A 98 18.36 -6.93 -5.99
C GLY A 98 17.60 -5.77 -6.61
N GLU A 99 16.29 -5.67 -6.35
CA GLU A 99 15.48 -4.54 -6.82
C GLU A 99 15.93 -3.21 -6.22
N ALA A 100 16.28 -3.16 -4.93
CA ALA A 100 16.85 -1.97 -4.31
C ALA A 100 18.18 -1.56 -4.98
N LYS A 101 19.06 -2.53 -5.27
CA LYS A 101 20.33 -2.26 -5.98
C LYS A 101 20.09 -1.73 -7.38
N LYS A 102 19.22 -2.37 -8.18
CA LYS A 102 18.88 -1.93 -9.56
C LYS A 102 18.30 -0.52 -9.59
N ARG A 103 17.43 -0.17 -8.64
CA ARG A 103 16.77 1.16 -8.62
C ARG A 103 17.74 2.28 -8.25
N LYS A 104 18.70 2.04 -7.35
CA LYS A 104 19.75 3.01 -7.01
C LYS A 104 20.54 3.44 -8.25
N LEU A 105 20.81 2.51 -9.17
CA LEU A 105 21.49 2.80 -10.44
C LEU A 105 20.72 3.72 -11.41
N LYS A 106 19.44 4.01 -11.14
CA LYS A 106 18.63 4.92 -11.98
C LYS A 106 18.65 6.38 -11.51
N PHE A 107 19.27 6.65 -10.35
CA PHE A 107 19.38 7.99 -9.75
C PHE A 107 20.78 8.59 -9.88
N TYR A 108 21.75 7.79 -10.35
CA TYR A 108 23.11 8.18 -10.69
C TYR A 108 23.32 7.95 -12.18
#